data_AF-A0A1V5KVE5-F1
#
_entry.id   AF-A0A1V5KVE5-F1
#
_cell.length_a   1.000
_cell.length_b   1.000
_cell.length_c   1.000
_cell.angle_alpha   90.00
_cell.angle_beta   90.00
_cell.angle_gamma   90.00
#
_symmetry.space_group_name_H-M   'P 1'
#
loop_
_entity.id
_entity.type
_entity.pdbx_description
1 polymer ?
#
loop_
_entity_poly.entity_id
_entity_poly.type
_entity_poly.pdbx_seq_one_letter_code
_entity_poly.pdbx_strand_id
1 'polypeptide(L)'
;MLLLREARLGLLAAVIAGFGSAVSEVGAAIMVGGNLKGSTMVLTTATVLEVNKGNYEIATAFSIILLVLAFGITAFLTTAQQRGR
;
A
#
# COMPACT_ATOMS: atom_id res chain seq x y z
N MET A 1 -12.73 -17.41 21.36
CA MET A 1 -12.59 -15.94 21.40
C MET A 1 -11.38 -15.47 22.22
N LEU A 2 -10.99 -16.17 23.30
CA LEU A 2 -9.77 -15.87 24.09
C LEU A 2 -8.48 -15.81 23.23
N LEU A 3 -8.31 -16.79 22.34
CA LEU A 3 -7.18 -16.89 21.40
C LEU A 3 -6.99 -15.65 20.51
N LEU A 4 -8.07 -14.99 20.08
CA LEU A 4 -7.99 -13.77 19.24
C LEU A 4 -7.51 -12.55 20.04
N ARG A 5 -7.80 -12.50 21.34
CA ARG A 5 -7.30 -11.43 22.22
C ARG A 5 -5.83 -11.61 22.52
N GLU A 6 -5.39 -12.84 22.71
CA GLU A 6 -4.00 -13.20 23.03
C GLU A 6 -3.08 -13.05 21.81
N ALA A 7 -3.57 -13.41 20.62
CA ALA A 7 -2.85 -13.26 19.35
C ALA A 7 -2.97 -11.86 18.71
N ARG A 8 -3.65 -10.90 19.35
CA ARG A 8 -3.96 -9.58 18.76
C ARG A 8 -2.72 -8.84 18.25
N LEU A 9 -1.60 -8.90 18.97
CA LEU A 9 -0.33 -8.28 18.56
C LEU A 9 0.28 -8.96 17.34
N GLY A 10 0.23 -10.30 17.28
CA GLY A 10 0.69 -11.07 16.12
C GLY A 10 -0.19 -10.85 14.88
N LEU A 11 -1.50 -10.72 15.07
CA LEU A 11 -2.44 -10.41 14.00
C LEU A 11 -2.17 -9.01 13.41
N LEU A 12 -1.92 -8.01 14.26
CA LEU A 12 -1.55 -6.67 13.80
C LEU A 12 -0.24 -6.67 13.01
N ALA A 13 0.77 -7.42 13.45
CA ALA A 13 2.02 -7.57 12.71
C ALA A 13 1.80 -8.23 11.34
N ALA A 14 0.96 -9.27 11.26
CA ALA A 14 0.60 -9.92 10.00
C ALA A 14 -0.13 -8.96 9.04
N VAL A 15 -1.02 -8.10 9.57
CA VAL A 15 -1.70 -7.07 8.77
C VAL A 15 -0.71 -6.04 8.22
N ILE A 16 0.25 -5.58 9.03
CA ILE A 16 1.28 -4.63 8.60
C ILE A 16 2.14 -5.25 7.48
N ALA A 17 2.58 -6.50 7.67
CA ALA A 17 3.36 -7.22 6.67
C ALA A 17 2.56 -7.42 5.37
N GLY A 18 1.30 -7.83 5.46
CA GLY A 18 0.41 -8.02 4.32
C GLY A 18 0.14 -6.72 3.57
N PHE A 19 -0.07 -5.61 4.28
CA PHE A 19 -0.23 -4.29 3.69
C PHE A 19 1.02 -3.87 2.90
N GLY A 20 2.21 -4.00 3.50
CA GLY A 20 3.47 -3.67 2.81
C GLY A 20 3.68 -4.51 1.54
N SER A 21 3.36 -5.79 1.59
CA SER A 21 3.42 -6.69 0.44
C SER A 21 2.44 -6.26 -0.66
N ALA A 22 1.18 -6.00 -0.30
CA ALA A 22 0.14 -5.66 -1.27
C ALA A 22 0.40 -4.31 -1.97
N VAL A 23 0.90 -3.31 -1.23
CA VAL A 23 1.25 -2.00 -1.81
C VAL A 23 2.44 -2.08 -2.76
N SER A 24 3.36 -3.03 -2.52
CA SER A 24 4.54 -3.25 -3.36
C SER A 24 4.23 -4.05 -4.64
N GLU A 25 3.04 -4.63 -4.74
CA GLU A 25 2.66 -5.57 -5.81
C GLU A 25 2.22 -4.83 -7.10
N VAL A 26 3.16 -4.12 -7.72
CA VAL A 26 2.87 -3.33 -8.94
C VAL A 26 2.89 -4.18 -10.21
N GLY A 27 3.83 -5.12 -10.30
CA GLY A 27 4.03 -5.93 -11.51
C GLY A 27 2.83 -6.81 -11.84
N ALA A 28 2.30 -7.54 -10.84
CA ALA A 28 1.11 -8.36 -11.03
C ALA A 28 -0.11 -7.53 -11.45
N ALA A 29 -0.30 -6.36 -10.85
CA ALA A 29 -1.41 -5.46 -11.20
C ALA A 29 -1.34 -4.99 -12.66
N ILE A 30 -0.14 -4.70 -13.18
CA ILE A 30 0.03 -4.32 -14.60
C ILE A 30 -0.22 -5.51 -15.54
N MET A 31 0.30 -6.71 -15.21
CA MET A 31 0.21 -7.90 -16.07
C MET A 31 -1.23 -8.42 -16.24
N VAL A 32 -2.07 -8.34 -15.21
CA VAL A 32 -3.44 -8.91 -15.23
C VAL A 32 -4.52 -7.87 -15.61
N GLY A 33 -4.13 -6.66 -16.01
CA GLY A 33 -5.08 -5.64 -16.52
C GLY A 33 -5.63 -4.69 -15.45
N GLY A 34 -4.98 -4.54 -14.30
CA GLY A 34 -5.23 -3.51 -13.29
C GLY A 34 -4.84 -2.09 -13.73
N ASN A 35 -4.86 -1.80 -15.03
CA ASN A 35 -4.45 -0.54 -15.63
C ASN A 35 -5.57 0.11 -16.47
N LEU A 36 -6.85 -0.21 -16.17
CA LEU A 36 -7.99 0.43 -16.82
C LEU A 36 -8.32 1.75 -16.11
N LYS A 37 -8.14 2.87 -16.82
CA LYS A 37 -8.36 4.22 -16.30
C LYS A 37 -9.79 4.36 -15.77
N GLY A 38 -9.92 4.76 -14.51
CA GLY A 38 -11.23 5.02 -13.88
C GLY A 38 -11.99 3.77 -13.42
N SER A 39 -11.42 2.57 -13.53
CA SER A 39 -12.07 1.34 -13.09
C SER A 39 -11.17 0.53 -12.15
N THR A 40 -10.04 0.02 -12.65
CA THR A 40 -9.14 -0.88 -11.89
C THR A 40 -7.75 -0.30 -11.67
N MET A 41 -7.49 0.90 -12.21
CA MET A 41 -6.20 1.57 -12.09
C MET A 41 -5.95 2.04 -10.66
N VAL A 42 -4.88 1.53 -10.06
CA VAL A 42 -4.38 1.93 -8.75
C VAL A 42 -3.27 2.97 -8.88
N LEU A 43 -3.00 3.70 -7.78
CA LEU A 43 -1.97 4.75 -7.75
C LEU A 43 -0.59 4.24 -8.20
N THR A 44 -0.20 3.02 -7.82
CA THR A 44 1.09 2.43 -8.21
C THR A 44 1.21 2.20 -9.72
N THR A 45 0.16 1.68 -10.36
CA THR A 45 0.14 1.43 -11.81
C THR A 45 0.06 2.75 -12.59
N ALA A 46 -0.68 3.73 -12.08
CA ALA A 46 -0.71 5.09 -12.63
C ALA A 46 0.67 5.76 -12.60
N THR A 47 1.41 5.65 -11.49
CA THR A 47 2.80 6.16 -11.41
C THR A 47 3.68 5.55 -12.50
N VAL A 48 3.68 4.23 -12.62
CA VAL A 48 4.49 3.53 -13.64
C VAL A 48 4.06 3.96 -15.05
N LEU A 49 2.76 4.11 -15.31
CA LEU A 49 2.25 4.56 -16.60
C LEU A 49 2.75 5.96 -16.96
N GLU A 50 2.72 6.92 -16.03
CA GLU A 50 3.20 8.28 -16.28
C GLU A 50 4.72 8.35 -16.44
N VAL A 51 5.48 7.52 -15.72
CA VAL A 51 6.93 7.35 -15.96
C VAL A 51 7.19 6.85 -17.39
N ASN A 52 6.45 5.84 -17.85
CA ASN A 52 6.61 5.29 -19.20
C ASN A 52 6.21 6.28 -20.31
N LYS A 53 5.34 7.26 -20.02
CA LYS A 53 4.99 8.35 -20.93
C LYS A 53 6.01 9.49 -20.95
N GLY A 54 7.00 9.48 -20.04
CA GLY A 54 7.95 10.58 -19.85
C GLY A 54 7.40 11.74 -18.99
N ASN A 55 6.23 11.59 -18.37
CA ASN A 55 5.59 12.59 -17.53
C ASN A 55 6.09 12.51 -16.09
N TYR A 56 7.39 12.75 -15.89
CA TYR A 56 8.03 12.58 -14.59
C TYR A 56 7.45 13.49 -13.50
N GLU A 57 7.03 14.71 -13.84
CA GLU A 57 6.41 15.64 -12.88
C GLU A 57 5.16 15.03 -12.23
N ILE A 58 4.26 14.47 -13.05
CA ILE A 58 3.02 13.83 -12.58
C ILE A 58 3.34 12.54 -11.82
N ALA A 59 4.29 11.74 -12.34
CA ALA A 59 4.71 10.52 -11.67
C ALA A 59 5.31 10.78 -10.28
N THR A 60 6.12 11.84 -10.13
CA THR A 60 6.66 12.26 -8.83
C THR A 60 5.54 12.71 -7.89
N ALA A 61 4.56 13.48 -8.38
CA ALA A 61 3.40 13.87 -7.56
C ALA A 61 2.63 12.66 -7.03
N PHE A 62 2.33 11.67 -7.88
CA PHE A 62 1.69 10.42 -7.44
C PHE A 62 2.55 9.62 -6.47
N SER A 63 3.87 9.59 -6.68
CA SER A 63 4.80 8.90 -5.79
C SER A 63 4.84 9.53 -4.39
N ILE A 64 4.81 10.85 -4.30
CA ILE A 64 4.76 11.57 -3.01
C ILE A 64 3.43 11.28 -2.29
N ILE A 65 2.30 11.33 -3.00
CA ILE A 65 0.98 11.00 -2.42
C ILE A 65 0.98 9.58 -1.89
N LEU A 66 1.50 8.63 -2.67
CA LEU A 66 1.61 7.24 -2.27
C LEU A 66 2.50 7.05 -1.05
N LEU A 67 3.65 7.73 -1.01
CA LEU A 67 4.57 7.69 0.13
C LEU A 67 3.88 8.18 1.42
N VAL A 68 3.17 9.31 1.37
CA VAL A 68 2.44 9.86 2.52
C VAL A 68 1.35 8.90 2.98
N LEU A 69 0.60 8.30 2.07
CA LEU A 69 -0.45 7.32 2.41
C LEU A 69 0.14 6.04 3.01
N ALA A 70 1.15 5.45 2.37
CA ALA A 70 1.78 4.22 2.83
C ALA A 70 2.43 4.40 4.20
N PHE A 71 3.16 5.51 4.39
CA PHE A 71 3.78 5.83 5.66
C PHE A 71 2.74 6.18 6.72
N GLY A 72 1.70 6.95 6.39
CA GLY A 72 0.62 7.29 7.31
C GLY A 72 -0.14 6.07 7.82
N ILE A 73 -0.49 5.14 6.93
CA ILE A 73 -1.15 3.88 7.30
C ILE A 73 -0.21 3.02 8.14
N THR A 74 1.05 2.86 7.72
CA THR A 74 2.02 2.05 8.46
C THR A 74 2.27 2.62 9.85
N ALA A 75 2.49 3.93 9.97
CA ALA A 75 2.67 4.60 11.26
C ALA A 75 1.44 4.44 12.16
N PHE A 76 0.23 4.62 11.61
CA PHE A 76 -1.01 4.42 12.36
C PHE A 76 -1.14 2.98 12.89
N LEU A 77 -0.88 1.99 12.04
CA LEU A 77 -0.92 0.57 12.43
C LEU A 77 0.17 0.25 13.48
N THR A 78 1.37 0.79 13.32
CA THR A 78 2.46 0.63 14.28
C THR A 78 2.13 1.27 15.63
N THR A 79 1.58 2.49 15.67
CA THR A 79 1.14 3.13 16.93
C THR A 79 0.01 2.33 17.60
N ALA A 80 -0.91 1.77 16.82
CA ALA A 80 -1.97 0.91 17.34
C ALA A 80 -1.42 -0.41 17.93
N GLN A 81 -0.35 -0.97 17.33
CA GLN A 81 0.35 -2.14 17.86
C GLN A 81 1.11 -1.81 19.16
N GLN A 82 1.74 -0.64 19.25
CA GLN A 82 2.48 -0.21 20.44
C GLN A 82 1.58 0.03 21.65
N ARG A 83 0.33 0.48 21.47
CA ARG A 83 -0.66 0.63 22.55
C ARG A 83 -1.12 -0.68 23.19
N GLY A 84 -0.82 -1.83 22.56
CA GLY A 84 -1.13 -3.16 23.10
C GLY A 84 0.03 -3.83 23.83
N ARG A 85 1.20 -3.18 23.91
CA ARG A 85 2.31 -3.56 24.80
C ARG A 85 2.18 -2.82 26.12
#